data_AF-B1N4I7-F1
#
_entry.id   AF-B1N4I7-F1
#
_cell.length_a   1.000
_cell.length_b   1.000
_cell.length_c   1.000
_cell.angle_alpha   90.00
_cell.angle_beta   90.00
_cell.angle_gamma   90.00
#
_symmetry.space_group_name_H-M   'P 1'
#
loop_
_entity.id
_entity.type
_entity.pdbx_description
1 polymer ?
#
loop_
_entity_poly.entity_id
_entity_poly.type
_entity_poly.pdbx_seq_one_letter_code
_entity_poly.pdbx_strand_id
1 'polypeptide(L)'
;MKKYLALNKEYLIQLKKRMESDKKRKAELIAKRPETLRAALYELIPHKQQRAERKLNRLDKEVESLEKRSLEDAHRMKEAIRTRKFLQDAVKPKVVCTGGIINCRYCHSLGRIIKVSLRNREEDRIILERLHHRCNKELPENQARCIDVAMRLTEVAVKVFDPVKFKVASACKKIGVCGI
;
A
#
# COMPACT_ATOMS: atom_id res chain seq x y z
N MET A 1 -4.93 -7.78 17.23
CA MET A 1 -4.25 -7.12 16.09
C MET A 1 -3.65 -5.74 16.42
N LYS A 2 -4.36 -4.81 17.09
CA LYS A 2 -3.81 -3.49 17.47
C LYS A 2 -2.49 -3.55 18.28
N LYS A 3 -2.37 -4.49 19.22
CA LYS A 3 -1.13 -4.74 20.00
C LYS A 3 0.08 -5.10 19.12
N TYR A 4 -0.11 -5.98 18.14
CA TYR A 4 0.95 -6.36 17.19
C TYR A 4 1.38 -5.21 16.27
N LEU A 5 0.44 -4.33 15.92
CA LEU A 5 0.75 -3.14 15.15
C LEU A 5 1.61 -2.13 15.93
N ALA A 6 1.35 -1.98 17.24
CA ALA A 6 2.17 -1.18 18.14
C ALA A 6 3.58 -1.78 18.29
N LEU A 7 3.68 -3.09 18.56
CA LEU A 7 4.97 -3.80 18.65
C LEU A 7 5.78 -3.68 17.35
N ASN A 8 5.15 -3.85 16.18
CA ASN A 8 5.82 -3.69 14.90
C ASN A 8 6.30 -2.25 14.67
N LYS A 9 5.53 -1.25 15.11
CA LYS A 9 5.94 0.16 15.06
C LYS A 9 7.17 0.42 15.93
N GLU A 10 7.20 -0.10 17.15
CA GLU A 10 8.35 0.00 18.06
C GLU A 10 9.58 -0.70 17.49
N TYR A 11 9.41 -1.91 16.96
CA TYR A 11 10.49 -2.66 16.31
C TYR A 11 11.10 -1.87 15.14
N LEU A 12 10.28 -1.28 14.27
CA LEU A 12 10.75 -0.44 13.17
C LEU A 12 11.55 0.78 13.66
N ILE A 13 11.16 1.40 14.77
CA ILE A 13 11.89 2.53 15.37
C ILE A 13 13.24 2.07 15.88
N GLN A 14 13.30 0.95 16.61
CA GLN A 14 14.55 0.40 17.13
C GLN A 14 15.51 0.00 16.00
N LEU A 15 14.99 -0.63 14.95
CA LEU A 15 15.77 -1.03 13.79
C LEU A 15 16.36 0.19 13.05
N LYS A 16 15.58 1.27 12.88
CA LYS A 16 16.08 2.53 12.31
C LYS A 16 17.21 3.13 13.13
N LYS A 17 17.03 3.25 14.46
CA LYS A 17 18.05 3.78 15.37
C LYS A 17 19.36 2.98 15.28
N ARG A 18 19.25 1.65 15.22
CA ARG A 18 20.40 0.77 15.07
C ARG A 18 21.13 1.00 13.74
N MET A 19 20.41 1.01 12.62
CA MET A 19 21.03 1.28 11.31
C MET A 19 21.70 2.65 11.23
N GLU A 20 21.12 3.68 11.85
CA GLU A 20 21.74 5.00 11.94
C GLU A 20 23.02 4.99 12.78
N SER A 21 23.01 4.28 13.91
CA SER A 21 24.19 4.09 14.77
C SER A 21 25.29 3.34 14.02
N ASP A 22 24.97 2.24 13.35
CA ASP A 22 25.93 1.45 12.59
C ASP A 22 26.51 2.23 11.41
N LYS A 23 25.69 3.07 10.75
CA LYS A 23 26.15 3.98 9.69
C LYS A 23 27.16 5.01 10.21
N LYS A 24 26.90 5.62 11.38
CA LYS A 24 27.84 6.53 12.03
C LYS A 24 29.14 5.82 12.41
N ARG A 25 29.04 4.65 13.04
CA ARG A 25 30.20 3.86 13.44
C ARG A 25 31.05 3.45 12.24
N LYS A 26 30.43 3.02 11.14
CA LYS A 26 31.13 2.70 9.89
C LYS A 26 31.90 3.92 9.36
N ALA A 27 31.28 5.10 9.36
CA ALA A 27 31.94 6.33 8.91
C ALA A 27 33.16 6.68 9.76
N GLU A 28 33.06 6.54 11.09
CA GLU A 28 34.20 6.74 12.00
C GLU A 28 35.37 5.79 11.73
N LEU A 29 35.08 4.51 11.45
CA LEU A 29 36.12 3.52 11.15
C LEU A 29 36.77 3.78 9.79
N ILE A 30 35.99 4.14 8.78
CA ILE A 30 36.49 4.53 7.46
C ILE A 30 37.37 5.77 7.57
N ALA A 31 37.02 6.75 8.41
CA ALA A 31 37.84 7.94 8.63
C ALA A 31 39.19 7.62 9.27
N LYS A 32 39.29 6.59 10.13
CA LYS A 32 40.53 6.13 10.77
C LYS A 32 41.40 5.23 9.88
N ARG A 33 40.82 4.70 8.80
CA ARG A 33 41.49 3.75 7.90
C ARG A 33 42.73 4.33 7.21
N PRO A 34 42.73 5.56 6.65
CA PRO A 34 43.87 6.12 5.94
C PRO A 34 45.12 6.28 6.81
N GLU A 35 44.96 6.74 8.05
CA GLU A 35 46.08 6.89 9.00
C GLU A 35 46.70 5.53 9.32
N THR A 36 45.86 4.52 9.58
CA THR A 36 46.32 3.17 9.92
C THR A 36 46.96 2.48 8.71
N LEU A 37 46.43 2.74 7.50
CA LEU A 37 47.00 2.25 6.25
C LEU A 37 48.37 2.86 5.96
N ARG A 38 48.55 4.17 6.16
CA ARG A 38 49.85 4.84 6.03
C ARG A 38 50.88 4.22 6.98
N ALA A 39 50.52 3.99 8.23
CA ALA A 39 51.39 3.35 9.20
C ALA A 39 51.72 1.89 8.83
N ALA A 40 50.80 1.16 8.20
CA ALA A 40 51.08 -0.20 7.73
C ALA A 40 52.02 -0.24 6.52
N LEU A 41 51.97 0.78 5.65
CA LEU A 41 52.76 0.82 4.41
C LEU A 41 54.15 1.44 4.58
N TYR A 42 54.29 2.48 5.42
CA TYR A 42 55.48 3.33 5.44
C TYR A 42 56.27 3.30 6.76
N GLU A 43 55.81 2.54 7.77
CA GLU A 43 56.57 2.38 9.01
C GLU A 43 57.84 1.54 8.77
N LEU A 44 59.00 2.12 9.06
CA LEU A 44 60.31 1.51 8.80
C LEU A 44 60.69 0.47 9.86
N ILE A 45 60.06 0.52 11.03
CA ILE A 45 60.34 -0.37 12.14
C ILE A 45 59.45 -1.64 12.02
N PRO A 46 60.02 -2.84 11.78
CA PRO A 46 59.24 -4.03 11.40
C PRO A 46 58.13 -4.41 12.40
N HIS A 47 58.41 -4.34 13.71
CA HIS A 47 57.42 -4.70 14.74
C HIS A 47 56.26 -3.69 14.83
N LYS A 48 56.53 -2.41 14.55
CA LYS A 48 55.49 -1.36 14.53
C LYS A 48 54.64 -1.48 13.28
N GLN A 49 55.26 -1.79 12.15
CA GLN A 49 54.58 -2.05 10.88
C GLN A 49 53.62 -3.24 11.00
N GLN A 50 54.08 -4.39 11.51
CA GLN A 50 53.21 -5.54 11.77
C GLN A 50 52.05 -5.23 12.73
N ARG A 51 52.27 -4.37 13.74
CA ARG A 51 51.21 -3.93 14.64
C ARG A 51 50.18 -3.06 13.92
N ALA A 52 50.61 -2.18 13.02
CA ALA A 52 49.75 -1.36 12.20
C ALA A 52 48.93 -2.22 11.21
N GLU A 53 49.55 -3.20 10.54
CA GLU A 53 48.85 -4.17 9.68
C GLU A 53 47.77 -4.95 10.44
N ARG A 54 48.08 -5.46 11.64
CA ARG A 54 47.09 -6.15 12.48
C ARG A 54 45.93 -5.22 12.86
N LYS A 55 46.22 -3.94 13.13
CA LYS A 55 45.19 -2.93 13.45
C LYS A 55 44.32 -2.63 12.22
N LEU A 56 44.93 -2.51 11.04
CA LEU A 56 44.22 -2.30 9.78
C LEU A 56 43.31 -3.49 9.46
N ASN A 57 43.82 -4.73 9.57
CA ASN A 57 43.02 -5.94 9.35
C ASN A 57 41.83 -6.05 10.32
N ARG A 58 41.97 -5.59 11.57
CA ARG A 58 40.86 -5.53 12.52
C ARG A 58 39.82 -4.49 12.12
N LEU A 59 40.26 -3.30 11.70
CA LEU A 59 39.38 -2.24 11.21
C LEU A 59 38.59 -2.70 9.98
N ASP A 60 39.26 -3.31 9.00
CA ASP A 60 38.62 -3.78 7.76
C ASP A 60 37.59 -4.87 8.05
N LYS A 61 37.90 -5.83 8.93
CA LYS A 61 36.94 -6.83 9.41
C LYS A 61 35.74 -6.22 10.13
N GLU A 62 35.95 -5.19 10.96
CA GLU A 62 34.86 -4.49 11.66
C GLU A 62 33.95 -3.78 10.64
N VAL A 63 34.51 -3.11 9.65
CA VAL A 63 33.76 -2.46 8.56
C VAL A 63 32.94 -3.47 7.75
N GLU A 64 33.56 -4.57 7.31
CA GLU A 64 32.84 -5.65 6.59
C GLU A 64 31.69 -6.24 7.43
N SER A 65 31.90 -6.42 8.74
CA SER A 65 30.86 -6.93 9.64
C SER A 65 29.67 -5.96 9.76
N LEU A 66 29.93 -4.65 9.73
CA LEU A 66 28.90 -3.61 9.76
C LEU A 66 28.16 -3.54 8.42
N GLU A 67 28.84 -3.77 7.30
CA GLU A 67 28.21 -3.85 5.98
C GLU A 67 27.25 -5.03 5.87
N LYS A 68 27.69 -6.23 6.27
CA LYS A 68 26.84 -7.42 6.29
C LYS A 68 25.59 -7.21 7.16
N ARG A 69 25.79 -6.70 8.39
CA ARG A 69 24.67 -6.36 9.28
C ARG A 69 23.74 -5.31 8.69
N SER A 70 24.26 -4.28 8.04
CA SER A 70 23.44 -3.25 7.38
C SER A 70 22.58 -3.83 6.26
N LEU A 71 23.07 -4.82 5.51
CA LEU A 71 22.28 -5.51 4.47
C LEU A 71 21.17 -6.36 5.09
N GLU A 72 21.48 -7.10 6.15
CA GLU A 72 20.49 -7.89 6.90
C GLU A 72 19.40 -7.01 7.52
N ASP A 73 19.77 -5.91 8.16
CA ASP A 73 18.82 -5.00 8.79
C ASP A 73 17.97 -4.25 7.74
N ALA A 74 18.54 -3.94 6.57
CA ALA A 74 17.76 -3.41 5.44
C ALA A 74 16.73 -4.43 4.93
N HIS A 75 17.08 -5.72 4.91
CA HIS A 75 16.14 -6.80 4.58
C HIS A 75 15.02 -6.89 5.63
N ARG A 76 15.38 -6.98 6.91
CA ARG A 76 14.43 -7.01 8.04
C ARG A 76 13.50 -5.79 8.05
N MET A 77 14.00 -4.62 7.65
CA MET A 77 13.21 -3.39 7.51
C MET A 77 12.12 -3.55 6.46
N LYS A 78 12.46 -4.11 5.28
CA LYS A 78 11.49 -4.36 4.21
C LYS A 78 10.42 -5.35 4.66
N GLU A 79 10.82 -6.41 5.35
CA GLU A 79 9.89 -7.41 5.90
C GLU A 79 8.96 -6.80 6.94
N ALA A 80 9.49 -6.08 7.91
CA ALA A 80 8.70 -5.44 8.96
C ALA A 80 7.69 -4.43 8.40
N ILE A 81 8.05 -3.69 7.34
CA ILE A 81 7.12 -2.80 6.62
C ILE A 81 6.01 -3.59 5.93
N ARG A 82 6.32 -4.73 5.30
CA ARG A 82 5.29 -5.61 4.70
C ARG A 82 4.33 -6.14 5.76
N THR A 83 4.84 -6.65 6.87
CA THR A 83 4.02 -7.11 8.00
C THR A 83 3.15 -5.98 8.55
N ARG A 84 3.68 -4.75 8.64
CA ARG A 84 2.89 -3.59 9.05
C ARG A 84 1.70 -3.33 8.14
N LYS A 85 1.91 -3.36 6.81
CA LYS A 85 0.81 -3.16 5.84
C LYS A 85 -0.27 -4.23 6.01
N PHE A 86 0.15 -5.50 6.12
CA PHE A 86 -0.77 -6.61 6.38
C PHE A 86 -1.56 -6.42 7.69
N LEU A 87 -0.88 -6.07 8.78
CA LEU A 87 -1.54 -5.80 10.06
C LEU A 87 -2.48 -4.59 9.98
N GLN A 88 -2.12 -3.54 9.23
CA GLN A 88 -3.00 -2.39 8.99
C GLN A 88 -4.25 -2.81 8.24
N ASP A 89 -4.12 -3.60 7.18
CA ASP A 89 -5.25 -4.09 6.39
C ASP A 89 -6.15 -5.05 7.18
N ALA A 90 -5.59 -5.84 8.09
CA ALA A 90 -6.35 -6.71 8.99
C ALA A 90 -7.03 -5.95 10.15
N VAL A 91 -6.48 -4.80 10.58
CA VAL A 91 -7.07 -3.93 11.62
C VAL A 91 -8.08 -2.95 11.04
N LYS A 92 -7.93 -2.58 9.77
CA LYS A 92 -8.97 -1.81 9.07
C LYS A 92 -10.28 -2.55 9.29
N PRO A 93 -11.35 -1.85 9.72
CA PRO A 93 -12.64 -2.48 9.77
C PRO A 93 -12.89 -3.05 8.37
N LYS A 94 -13.02 -4.38 8.26
CA LYS A 94 -13.78 -4.94 7.16
C LYS A 94 -15.06 -4.11 7.15
N VAL A 95 -15.40 -3.49 6.03
CA VAL A 95 -16.68 -2.81 5.92
C VAL A 95 -17.71 -3.90 6.16
N VAL A 96 -18.12 -4.06 7.42
CA VAL A 96 -19.25 -4.90 7.76
C VAL A 96 -20.39 -4.08 7.21
N CYS A 97 -20.93 -4.52 6.08
CA CYS A 97 -22.20 -4.05 5.58
C CYS A 97 -23.23 -4.36 6.66
N THR A 98 -23.34 -3.45 7.62
CA THR A 98 -24.42 -3.39 8.58
C THR A 98 -25.66 -3.05 7.75
N GLY A 99 -26.71 -3.85 7.95
CA GLY A 99 -27.82 -4.09 7.02
C GLY A 99 -28.40 -2.87 6.31
N GLY A 100 -28.80 -3.09 5.05
CA GLY A 100 -29.67 -2.24 4.22
C GLY A 100 -29.14 -0.82 4.02
N ILE A 101 -28.89 -0.38 2.80
CA ILE A 101 -29.87 0.33 1.99
C ILE A 101 -29.05 0.73 0.77
N ILE A 102 -29.55 0.48 -0.43
CA ILE A 102 -28.99 1.07 -1.65
C ILE A 102 -28.97 2.57 -1.46
N ASN A 103 -27.80 3.10 -1.12
CA ASN A 103 -27.62 4.49 -0.79
C ASN A 103 -27.21 5.26 -2.05
N CYS A 104 -27.21 6.59 -1.95
CA CYS A 104 -26.87 7.46 -3.07
C CYS A 104 -25.51 7.11 -3.72
N ARG A 105 -24.51 6.69 -2.93
CA ARG A 105 -23.20 6.26 -3.45
C ARG A 105 -23.30 4.97 -4.27
N TYR A 106 -24.11 4.03 -3.83
CA TYR A 106 -24.33 2.78 -4.53
C TYR A 106 -25.09 3.01 -5.85
N CYS A 107 -26.13 3.84 -5.83
CA CYS A 107 -26.81 4.28 -7.05
C CYS A 107 -25.87 4.97 -8.04
N HIS A 108 -24.98 5.84 -7.54
CA HIS A 108 -23.96 6.47 -8.38
C HIS A 108 -23.02 5.45 -9.02
N SER A 109 -22.70 4.35 -8.33
CA SER A 109 -21.87 3.29 -8.91
C SER A 109 -22.56 2.58 -10.07
N LEU A 110 -23.85 2.25 -9.93
CA LEU A 110 -24.67 1.65 -11.00
C LEU A 110 -24.85 2.61 -12.18
N GLY A 111 -25.17 3.88 -11.90
CA GLY A 111 -25.32 4.90 -12.94
C GLY A 111 -24.03 5.21 -13.71
N ARG A 112 -22.85 5.04 -13.08
CA ARG A 112 -21.57 5.15 -13.79
C ARG A 112 -21.35 4.01 -14.78
N ILE A 113 -21.75 2.78 -14.43
CA ILE A 113 -21.69 1.63 -15.34
C ILE A 113 -22.53 1.95 -16.58
N ILE A 114 -23.78 2.39 -16.39
CA ILE A 114 -24.68 2.77 -17.48
C ILE A 114 -24.10 3.91 -18.31
N LYS A 115 -23.55 4.96 -17.67
CA LYS A 115 -22.96 6.10 -18.40
C LYS A 115 -21.78 5.69 -19.28
N VAL A 116 -20.92 4.79 -18.79
CA VAL A 116 -19.79 4.27 -19.57
C VAL A 116 -20.31 3.39 -20.71
N SER A 117 -21.29 2.53 -20.46
CA SER A 117 -21.89 1.68 -21.48
C SER A 117 -22.57 2.47 -22.59
N LEU A 118 -23.32 3.53 -22.26
CA LEU A 118 -23.88 4.47 -23.23
C LEU A 118 -22.79 5.18 -24.06
N ARG A 119 -21.68 5.58 -23.41
CA ARG A 119 -20.54 6.20 -24.11
C ARG A 119 -19.89 5.23 -25.11
N ASN A 120 -19.84 3.96 -24.75
CA ASN A 120 -19.28 2.90 -25.59
C ASN A 120 -20.27 2.37 -26.64
N ARG A 121 -21.51 2.86 -26.67
CA ARG A 121 -22.60 2.36 -27.53
C ARG A 121 -22.80 0.85 -27.40
N GLU A 122 -22.68 0.35 -26.17
CA GLU A 122 -22.90 -1.07 -25.87
C GLU A 122 -24.38 -1.43 -26.02
N GLU A 123 -24.67 -2.64 -26.47
CA GLU A 123 -26.04 -3.17 -26.56
C GLU A 123 -26.69 -3.27 -25.17
N ASP A 124 -28.00 -3.03 -25.08
CA ASP A 124 -28.75 -3.04 -23.82
C ASP A 124 -28.55 -4.32 -23.01
N ARG A 125 -28.47 -5.48 -23.70
CA ARG A 125 -28.18 -6.78 -23.07
C ARG A 125 -26.86 -6.76 -22.29
N ILE A 126 -25.80 -6.16 -22.86
CA ILE A 126 -24.47 -6.08 -22.24
C ILE A 126 -24.53 -5.16 -21.01
N ILE A 127 -25.29 -4.06 -21.10
CA ILE A 127 -25.48 -3.13 -19.98
C ILE A 127 -26.17 -3.84 -18.81
N LEU A 128 -27.24 -4.59 -19.10
CA LEU A 128 -27.98 -5.37 -18.11
C LEU A 128 -27.12 -6.47 -17.49
N GLU A 129 -26.34 -7.21 -18.28
CA GLU A 129 -25.42 -8.24 -17.78
C GLU A 129 -24.38 -7.65 -16.80
N ARG A 130 -23.83 -6.47 -17.11
CA ARG A 130 -22.88 -5.77 -16.20
C ARG A 130 -23.53 -5.30 -14.91
N LEU A 131 -24.77 -4.82 -14.98
CA LEU A 131 -25.55 -4.42 -13.80
C LEU A 131 -25.90 -5.64 -12.94
N HIS A 132 -26.33 -6.74 -13.54
CA HIS A 132 -26.57 -8.01 -12.86
C HIS A 132 -25.30 -8.54 -12.20
N HIS A 133 -24.17 -8.54 -12.92
CA HIS A 133 -22.88 -8.96 -12.35
C HIS A 133 -22.47 -8.09 -11.16
N ARG A 134 -22.78 -6.79 -11.18
CA ARG A 134 -22.54 -5.89 -10.05
C ARG A 134 -23.45 -6.23 -8.87
N CYS A 135 -24.74 -6.47 -9.12
CA CYS A 135 -25.71 -6.81 -8.07
C CYS A 135 -25.48 -8.19 -7.44
N ASN A 136 -24.99 -9.18 -8.19
CA ASN A 136 -24.70 -10.52 -7.68
C ASN A 136 -23.56 -10.56 -6.65
N LYS A 137 -22.78 -9.48 -6.52
CA LYS A 137 -21.74 -9.33 -5.49
C LYS A 137 -22.29 -8.90 -4.13
N GLU A 138 -23.55 -8.49 -4.08
CA GLU A 138 -24.24 -8.12 -2.84
C GLU A 138 -24.85 -9.34 -2.14
N LEU A 139 -25.17 -9.19 -0.85
CA LEU A 139 -25.89 -10.19 -0.07
C LEU A 139 -27.25 -10.51 -0.72
N PRO A 140 -27.72 -11.78 -0.70
CA PRO A 140 -28.96 -12.22 -1.36
C PRO A 140 -30.18 -11.34 -1.08
N GLU A 141 -30.34 -10.88 0.17
CA GLU A 141 -31.43 -10.01 0.61
C GLU A 141 -31.47 -8.64 -0.09
N ASN A 142 -30.31 -8.16 -0.57
CA ASN A 142 -30.17 -6.85 -1.24
C ASN A 142 -30.09 -6.97 -2.76
N GLN A 143 -29.94 -8.18 -3.31
CA GLN A 143 -29.83 -8.41 -4.76
C GLN A 143 -31.10 -7.98 -5.49
N ALA A 144 -32.27 -8.35 -4.97
CA ALA A 144 -33.55 -7.97 -5.56
C ALA A 144 -33.73 -6.44 -5.61
N ARG A 145 -33.40 -5.75 -4.52
CA ARG A 145 -33.44 -4.28 -4.46
C ARG A 145 -32.40 -3.65 -5.42
N CYS A 146 -31.21 -4.26 -5.54
CA CYS A 146 -30.15 -3.76 -6.42
C CYS A 146 -30.59 -3.80 -7.88
N ILE A 147 -31.22 -4.91 -8.27
CA ILE A 147 -31.76 -5.11 -9.61
C ILE A 147 -32.88 -4.10 -9.87
N ASP A 148 -33.82 -3.89 -8.94
CA ASP A 148 -34.88 -2.88 -9.10
C ASP A 148 -34.32 -1.47 -9.33
N VAL A 149 -33.33 -1.05 -8.52
CA VAL A 149 -32.66 0.26 -8.72
C VAL A 149 -31.91 0.33 -10.05
N ALA A 150 -31.23 -0.75 -10.45
CA ALA A 150 -30.52 -0.82 -11.72
C ALA A 150 -31.48 -0.71 -12.91
N MET A 151 -32.63 -1.36 -12.85
CA MET A 151 -33.67 -1.29 -13.89
C MET A 151 -34.24 0.12 -14.00
N ARG A 152 -34.63 0.75 -12.89
CA ARG A 152 -35.14 2.14 -12.89
C ARG A 152 -34.11 3.14 -13.43
N LEU A 153 -32.82 2.94 -13.13
CA LEU A 153 -31.75 3.76 -13.72
C LEU A 153 -31.62 3.56 -15.24
N THR A 154 -31.76 2.31 -15.69
CA THR A 154 -31.67 1.95 -17.10
C THR A 154 -32.83 2.55 -17.89
N GLU A 155 -34.06 2.54 -17.34
CA GLU A 155 -35.20 3.23 -17.94
C GLU A 155 -34.98 4.73 -18.11
N VAL A 156 -34.37 5.38 -17.11
CA VAL A 156 -34.01 6.81 -17.22
C VAL A 156 -32.93 7.02 -18.27
N ALA A 157 -31.98 6.09 -18.40
CA ALA A 157 -30.90 6.15 -19.37
C ALA A 157 -31.36 5.98 -20.81
N VAL A 158 -32.25 5.02 -21.08
CA VAL A 158 -32.87 4.80 -22.41
C VAL A 158 -33.61 6.05 -22.89
N LYS A 159 -34.29 6.76 -21.98
CA LYS A 159 -35.00 8.02 -22.31
C LYS A 159 -34.08 9.19 -22.67
N VAL A 160 -32.83 9.17 -22.22
CA VAL A 160 -31.87 10.26 -22.47
C VAL A 160 -31.00 9.95 -23.70
N PHE A 161 -30.65 8.67 -23.92
CA PHE A 161 -29.83 8.08 -25.01
C PHE A 161 -28.42 8.67 -25.21
N ASP A 162 -28.23 9.97 -24.94
CA ASP A 162 -26.98 10.71 -25.02
C ASP A 162 -26.19 10.65 -23.69
N PRO A 163 -24.96 10.08 -23.69
CA PRO A 163 -24.13 9.95 -22.49
C PRO A 163 -23.68 11.29 -21.90
N VAL A 164 -23.65 12.37 -22.71
CA VAL A 164 -23.28 13.72 -22.23
C VAL A 164 -24.41 14.31 -21.41
N LYS A 165 -25.66 14.09 -21.85
CA LYS A 165 -26.87 14.54 -21.16
C LYS A 165 -27.22 13.66 -19.96
N PHE A 166 -26.75 12.41 -19.92
CA PHE A 166 -26.95 11.52 -18.79
C PHE A 166 -26.11 11.93 -17.57
N LYS A 167 -26.73 12.65 -16.64
CA LYS A 167 -26.19 13.02 -15.33
C LYS A 167 -26.60 11.99 -14.28
N VAL A 168 -25.64 11.19 -13.82
CA VAL A 168 -25.86 10.12 -12.82
C VAL A 168 -26.53 10.63 -11.54
N ALA A 169 -26.10 11.80 -11.04
CA ALA A 169 -26.67 12.38 -9.84
C ALA A 169 -28.14 12.77 -10.00
N SER A 170 -28.54 13.35 -11.15
CA SER A 170 -29.93 13.68 -11.41
C SER A 170 -30.78 12.44 -11.66
N ALA A 171 -30.22 11.41 -12.31
CA ALA A 171 -30.90 10.12 -12.48
C ALA A 171 -31.19 9.46 -11.13
N CYS A 172 -30.20 9.41 -10.23
CA CYS A 172 -30.35 8.85 -8.89
C CYS A 172 -31.31 9.65 -7.99
N LYS A 173 -31.40 10.97 -8.17
CA LYS A 173 -32.43 11.82 -7.54
C LYS A 173 -33.82 11.53 -8.11
N LYS A 174 -33.94 11.39 -9.43
CA LYS A 174 -35.21 11.15 -10.13
C LYS A 174 -35.87 9.82 -9.73
N ILE A 175 -35.08 8.80 -9.42
CA ILE A 175 -35.59 7.50 -8.95
C ILE A 175 -35.77 7.43 -7.42
N GLY A 176 -35.55 8.53 -6.69
CA GLY A 176 -35.79 8.62 -5.25
C GLY A 176 -34.75 7.96 -4.36
N VAL A 177 -33.59 7.56 -4.89
CA VAL A 177 -32.53 6.88 -4.11
C VAL A 177 -31.58 7.88 -3.43
N CYS A 178 -31.32 9.01 -4.09
CA CYS A 178 -30.66 10.15 -3.46
C CYS A 178 -31.72 11.14 -2.98
N GLY A 179 -31.69 11.50 -1.70
CA GLY A 179 -32.45 12.64 -1.18
C GLY A 179 -32.06 13.96 -1.86
N ILE A 180 -32.90 14.98 -1.69
CA ILE A 180 -32.63 16.35 -2.14
C ILE A 180 -31.33 16.85 -1.52
#